data_AF-A0AAP3YIF6-F1
#
_entry.id   AF-A0AAP3YIF6-F1
#
_cell.length_a   1.000
_cell.length_b   1.000
_cell.length_c   1.000
_cell.angle_alpha   90.00
_cell.angle_beta   90.00
_cell.angle_gamma   90.00
#
_symmetry.space_group_name_H-M   'P 1'
#
loop_
_entity.id
_entity.type
_entity.pdbx_description
1 polymer ?
#
loop_
_entity_poly.entity_id
_entity_poly.type
_entity_poly.pdbx_seq_one_letter_code
_entity_poly.pdbx_strand_id
1 'polypeptide(L)'
;ILILFAASFAFMIYGVAVLGWWMAEISAVFLAAAVIVGVIARMGEETFTSTFIDGARDLLGVALIIGIARGIVVVMDNGMITHTILHSAENLVSGLSTTVFINVTYWLEVLLSFLVPSSSGLAVLTMPIMAPLADFAHVQRDLVVTAYQSASGVVNLITPTSAV
;
A
#
# COMPACT_ATOMS: atom_id res chain seq x y z
N ILE A 1 -3.16 -16.15 22.05
CA ILE A 1 -3.20 -15.90 20.59
C ILE A 1 -3.58 -14.44 20.30
N LEU A 2 -4.77 -13.95 20.69
CA LEU A 2 -5.15 -12.54 20.45
C LEU A 2 -4.17 -11.51 21.05
N ILE A 3 -3.66 -11.75 22.26
CA ILE A 3 -2.64 -10.89 22.87
C ILE A 3 -1.34 -10.89 22.04
N LEU A 4 -0.91 -12.05 21.54
CA LEU A 4 0.28 -12.18 20.71
C LEU A 4 0.10 -11.44 19.37
N PHE A 5 -1.09 -11.56 18.78
CA PHE A 5 -1.46 -10.84 17.57
C PHE A 5 -1.38 -9.32 17.79
N ALA A 6 -2.05 -8.80 18.84
CA ALA A 6 -2.00 -7.38 19.18
C ALA A 6 -0.57 -6.89 19.48
N ALA A 7 0.22 -7.70 20.20
CA ALA A 7 1.62 -7.39 20.49
C ALA A 7 2.48 -7.34 19.23
N SER A 8 2.24 -8.23 18.25
CA SER A 8 2.96 -8.23 16.97
C SER A 8 2.68 -6.95 16.19
N PHE A 9 1.44 -6.46 16.19
CA PHE A 9 1.08 -5.17 15.60
C PHE A 9 1.74 -4.00 16.32
N ALA A 10 1.68 -3.95 17.65
CA ALA A 10 2.34 -2.89 18.42
C ALA A 10 3.85 -2.84 18.16
N PHE A 11 4.49 -4.01 18.09
CA PHE A 11 5.92 -4.13 17.82
C PHE A 11 6.28 -3.70 16.40
N MET A 12 5.48 -4.11 15.41
CA MET A 12 5.62 -3.65 14.03
C MET A 12 5.49 -2.12 13.94
N ILE A 13 4.45 -1.53 14.55
CA ILE A 13 4.22 -0.06 14.51
C ILE A 13 5.42 0.67 15.10
N TYR A 14 5.92 0.22 16.26
CA TYR A 14 7.12 0.79 16.87
C TYR A 14 8.36 0.65 15.96
N GLY A 15 8.55 -0.52 15.37
CA GLY A 15 9.66 -0.78 14.45
C GLY A 15 9.65 0.14 13.23
N VAL A 16 8.49 0.35 12.63
CA VAL A 16 8.36 1.24 11.47
C VAL A 16 8.50 2.71 11.86
N ALA A 17 7.83 3.14 12.94
CA ALA A 17 7.76 4.55 13.31
C ALA A 17 9.07 5.09 13.93
N VAL A 18 9.82 4.23 14.66
CA VAL A 18 10.99 4.67 15.45
C VAL A 18 12.29 4.04 14.93
N LEU A 19 12.27 2.75 14.60
CA LEU A 19 13.48 2.02 14.19
C LEU A 19 13.75 2.05 12.69
N GLY A 20 12.85 2.66 11.90
CA GLY A 20 12.99 2.76 10.45
C GLY A 20 12.92 1.41 9.73
N TRP A 21 12.18 0.45 10.30
CA TRP A 21 12.04 -0.89 9.72
C TRP A 21 11.37 -0.87 8.36
N TRP A 22 11.83 -1.77 7.49
CA TRP A 22 11.27 -1.96 6.17
C TRP A 22 10.63 -3.35 6.07
N MET A 23 10.42 -3.84 4.85
CA MET A 23 9.70 -5.08 4.59
C MET A 23 10.32 -6.31 5.27
N ALA A 24 11.64 -6.42 5.31
CA ALA A 24 12.31 -7.62 5.82
C ALA A 24 12.03 -7.83 7.32
N GLU A 25 12.15 -6.76 8.11
CA GLU A 25 11.93 -6.79 9.55
C GLU A 25 10.45 -7.01 9.87
N ILE A 26 9.53 -6.36 9.14
CA ILE A 26 8.09 -6.54 9.30
C ILE A 26 7.70 -8.00 9.01
N SER A 27 8.19 -8.57 7.89
CA SER A 27 7.94 -9.98 7.54
C SER A 27 8.49 -10.93 8.61
N ALA A 28 9.66 -10.64 9.18
CA ALA A 28 10.25 -11.45 10.24
C ALA A 28 9.38 -11.47 11.51
N VAL A 29 8.80 -10.32 11.90
CA VAL A 29 7.89 -10.24 13.06
C VAL A 29 6.66 -11.12 12.85
N PHE A 30 6.00 -11.03 11.69
CA PHE A 30 4.81 -11.83 11.42
C PHE A 30 5.12 -13.32 11.24
N LEU A 31 6.28 -13.65 10.66
CA LEU A 31 6.73 -15.04 10.57
C LEU A 31 7.00 -15.63 11.95
N ALA A 32 7.72 -14.90 12.81
CA ALA A 32 7.95 -15.32 14.19
C ALA A 32 6.64 -15.46 14.97
N ALA A 33 5.72 -14.51 14.80
CA ALA A 33 4.40 -14.58 15.40
C ALA A 33 3.61 -15.81 14.93
N ALA A 34 3.64 -16.12 13.63
CA ALA A 34 2.99 -17.31 13.07
C ALA A 34 3.52 -18.60 13.71
N VAL A 35 4.85 -18.75 13.81
CA VAL A 35 5.49 -19.90 14.46
C VAL A 35 5.06 -20.01 15.93
N ILE A 36 5.08 -18.90 16.67
CA ILE A 36 4.68 -18.88 18.10
C ILE A 36 3.19 -19.24 18.24
N VAL A 37 2.31 -18.75 17.35
CA VAL A 37 0.89 -19.15 17.33
C VAL A 37 0.76 -20.65 17.10
N GLY A 38 1.49 -21.22 16.13
CA GLY A 38 1.49 -22.66 15.87
C GLY A 38 1.86 -23.50 17.10
N VAL A 39 2.88 -23.07 17.84
CA VAL A 39 3.30 -23.72 19.09
C VAL A 39 2.25 -23.58 20.20
N ILE A 40 1.69 -22.38 20.42
CA ILE A 40 0.66 -22.15 21.45
C ILE A 40 -0.62 -22.93 21.14
N ALA A 41 -1.02 -22.97 19.87
CA ALA A 41 -2.19 -23.71 19.41
C ALA A 41 -1.95 -25.22 19.37
N ARG A 42 -0.72 -25.69 19.64
CA ARG A 42 -0.29 -27.10 19.56
C ARG A 42 -0.67 -27.73 18.22
N MET A 43 -0.49 -26.97 17.13
CA MET A 43 -0.69 -27.48 15.78
C MET A 43 0.39 -28.51 15.47
N GLY A 44 0.02 -29.63 14.84
CA GLY A 44 0.99 -30.55 14.26
C GLY A 44 1.77 -29.87 13.13
N GLU A 45 3.01 -30.30 12.88
CA GLU A 45 3.90 -29.71 11.86
C GLU A 45 3.26 -29.70 10.47
N GLU A 46 2.59 -30.79 10.10
CA GLU A 46 1.89 -30.91 8.83
C GLU A 46 0.76 -29.88 8.72
N THR A 47 -0.08 -29.76 9.75
CA THR A 47 -1.20 -28.81 9.79
C THR A 47 -0.73 -27.36 9.78
N PHE A 48 0.35 -27.04 10.51
CA PHE A 48 0.93 -25.71 10.50
C PHE A 48 1.45 -25.34 9.11
N THR A 49 2.21 -26.26 8.50
CA THR A 49 2.82 -26.03 7.18
C THR A 49 1.77 -25.89 6.09
N SER A 50 0.74 -26.75 6.07
CA SER A 50 -0.34 -26.65 5.11
C SER A 50 -1.12 -25.33 5.26
N THR A 51 -1.49 -24.95 6.49
CA THR A 51 -2.19 -23.69 6.76
C THR A 51 -1.36 -22.47 6.34
N PHE A 52 -0.05 -22.50 6.58
CA PHE A 52 0.85 -21.42 6.16
C PHE A 52 0.94 -21.32 4.64
N ILE A 53 1.07 -22.46 3.94
CA ILE A 53 1.10 -22.50 2.47
C ILE A 53 -0.22 -22.02 1.86
N ASP A 54 -1.35 -22.41 2.44
CA ASP A 54 -2.67 -21.98 1.98
C ASP A 54 -2.82 -20.46 2.09
N GLY A 55 -2.41 -19.87 3.23
CA GLY A 55 -2.40 -18.41 3.39
C GLY A 55 -1.45 -17.70 2.41
N ALA A 56 -0.28 -18.28 2.12
CA ALA A 56 0.64 -17.75 1.12
C ALA A 56 0.06 -17.83 -0.30
N ARG A 57 -0.69 -18.89 -0.61
CA ARG A 57 -1.35 -19.09 -1.90
C ARG A 57 -2.41 -18.04 -2.18
N ASP A 58 -3.15 -17.62 -1.16
CA ASP A 58 -4.17 -16.57 -1.30
C ASP A 58 -3.55 -15.21 -1.72
N LEU A 59 -2.28 -14.97 -1.37
CA LEU A 59 -1.57 -13.75 -1.73
C LEU A 59 -0.83 -13.83 -3.08
N LEU A 60 -0.69 -15.02 -3.69
CA LEU A 60 0.03 -15.18 -4.96
C LEU A 60 -0.58 -14.36 -6.11
N GLY A 61 -1.91 -14.32 -6.21
CA GLY A 61 -2.59 -13.53 -7.24
C GLY A 61 -2.28 -12.04 -7.14
N VAL A 62 -2.33 -11.52 -5.91
CA VAL A 62 -1.99 -10.12 -5.62
C VAL A 62 -0.51 -9.85 -5.90
N ALA A 63 0.39 -10.75 -5.48
CA ALA A 63 1.82 -10.60 -5.68
C ALA A 63 2.21 -10.52 -7.17
N LEU A 64 1.57 -11.31 -8.04
CA LEU A 64 1.80 -11.26 -9.49
C LEU A 64 1.35 -9.92 -10.09
N ILE A 65 0.16 -9.43 -9.70
CA ILE A 65 -0.36 -8.13 -10.17
C ILE A 65 0.59 -7.00 -9.73
N ILE A 66 1.00 -7.00 -8.46
CA ILE A 66 1.94 -6.00 -7.92
C ILE A 66 3.28 -6.07 -8.67
N GLY A 67 3.80 -7.27 -8.95
CA GLY A 67 5.04 -7.47 -9.69
C GLY A 67 4.99 -6.88 -11.11
N ILE A 68 3.90 -7.12 -11.84
CA ILE A 68 3.69 -6.56 -13.18
C ILE A 68 3.56 -5.03 -13.12
N ALA A 69 2.73 -4.52 -12.21
CA ALA A 69 2.54 -3.08 -12.04
C ALA A 69 3.86 -2.38 -11.69
N ARG A 70 4.67 -2.98 -10.81
CA ARG A 70 6.02 -2.47 -10.50
C ARG A 70 6.95 -2.52 -11.71
N GLY A 71 6.86 -3.57 -12.53
CA GLY A 71 7.58 -3.67 -13.80
C GLY A 71 7.28 -2.52 -14.74
N ILE A 72 6.02 -2.11 -14.88
CA ILE A 72 5.61 -0.95 -15.70
C ILE A 72 6.29 0.33 -15.20
N VAL A 73 6.25 0.56 -13.88
CA VAL A 73 6.90 1.73 -13.26
C VAL A 73 8.41 1.75 -13.55
N VAL A 74 9.08 0.60 -13.43
CA VAL A 74 10.52 0.47 -13.74
C VAL A 74 10.81 0.75 -15.20
N VAL A 75 9.97 0.29 -16.13
CA VAL A 75 10.11 0.58 -17.56
C VAL A 75 9.89 2.07 -17.85
N MET A 76 8.89 2.70 -17.23
CA MET A 76 8.62 4.14 -17.37
C MET A 76 9.76 5.00 -16.84
N ASP A 77 10.35 4.58 -15.71
CA ASP A 77 11.48 5.26 -15.09
C ASP A 77 12.73 5.18 -15.97
N ASN A 78 13.10 3.97 -16.40
CA ASN A 78 14.21 3.77 -17.34
C ASN A 78 13.97 4.45 -18.71
N GLY A 79 12.72 4.60 -19.11
CA GLY A 79 12.31 5.29 -20.34
C GLY A 79 12.26 6.81 -20.23
N MET A 80 12.60 7.41 -19.08
CA MET A 80 12.49 8.86 -18.80
C MET A 80 11.07 9.43 -18.95
N ILE A 81 10.05 8.57 -18.97
CA ILE A 81 8.64 8.96 -19.09
C ILE A 81 8.17 9.55 -17.76
N THR A 82 8.56 8.91 -16.65
CA THR A 82 8.23 9.33 -15.28
C THR A 82 8.60 10.80 -15.06
N HIS A 83 9.84 11.18 -15.37
CA HIS A 83 10.31 12.57 -15.23
C HIS A 83 9.55 13.57 -16.09
N THR A 84 9.13 13.18 -17.29
CA THR A 84 8.36 14.06 -18.20
C THR A 84 6.95 14.32 -17.66
N ILE A 85 6.29 13.27 -17.17
CA ILE A 85 4.97 13.37 -16.53
C ILE A 85 5.07 14.24 -15.27
N LEU A 86 6.09 14.00 -14.45
CA LEU A 86 6.35 14.75 -13.23
C LEU A 86 6.60 16.22 -13.50
N HIS A 87 7.42 16.57 -14.49
CA HIS A 87 7.67 17.97 -14.85
C HIS A 87 6.42 18.68 -15.37
N SER A 88 5.59 17.99 -16.16
CA SER A 88 4.30 18.53 -16.62
C SER A 88 3.32 18.74 -15.45
N ALA A 89 3.26 17.77 -14.54
CA ALA A 89 2.40 17.85 -13.36
C ALA A 89 2.91 18.87 -12.32
N GLU A 90 4.22 19.05 -12.18
CA GLU A 90 4.83 20.10 -11.36
C GLU A 90 4.35 21.47 -11.81
N ASN A 91 4.33 21.76 -13.11
CA ASN A 91 3.83 23.03 -13.64
C ASN A 91 2.33 23.26 -13.38
N LEU A 92 1.54 22.17 -13.27
CA LEU A 92 0.10 22.24 -12.95
C LEU A 92 -0.16 22.44 -11.45
N VAL A 93 0.78 22.01 -10.61
CA VAL A 93 0.62 21.98 -9.15
C VAL A 93 1.42 23.09 -8.46
N SER A 94 2.45 23.63 -9.10
CA SER A 94 3.29 24.71 -8.59
C SER A 94 2.45 25.95 -8.31
N GLY A 95 2.42 26.38 -7.04
CA GLY A 95 1.61 27.53 -6.60
C GLY A 95 0.23 27.19 -6.04
N LEU A 96 -0.18 25.92 -6.03
CA LEU A 96 -1.38 25.49 -5.31
C LEU A 96 -1.12 25.51 -3.79
N SER A 97 -2.13 25.93 -3.02
CA SER A 97 -2.08 25.77 -1.57
C SER A 97 -2.19 24.28 -1.20
N THR A 98 -1.59 23.89 -0.07
CA THR A 98 -1.64 22.51 0.46
C THR A 98 -3.07 21.96 0.51
N THR A 99 -4.03 22.78 0.90
CA THR A 99 -5.45 22.40 0.95
C THR A 99 -6.01 22.06 -0.43
N VAL A 100 -5.69 22.87 -1.45
CA VAL A 100 -6.18 22.64 -2.82
C VAL A 100 -5.54 21.38 -3.40
N PHE A 101 -4.23 21.18 -3.22
CA PHE A 101 -3.53 19.99 -3.69
C PHE A 101 -4.12 18.69 -3.14
N ILE A 102 -4.37 18.62 -1.82
CA ILE A 102 -4.93 17.43 -1.17
C ILE A 102 -6.35 17.15 -1.68
N ASN A 103 -7.18 18.18 -1.87
CA ASN A 103 -8.54 18.00 -2.39
C ASN A 103 -8.55 17.53 -3.84
N VAL A 104 -7.68 18.09 -4.70
CA VAL A 104 -7.54 17.63 -6.09
C VAL A 104 -7.06 16.18 -6.13
N THR A 105 -6.05 15.84 -5.31
CA THR A 105 -5.55 14.47 -5.14
C THR A 105 -6.67 13.53 -4.71
N TYR A 106 -7.48 13.92 -3.72
CA TYR A 106 -8.62 13.13 -3.26
C TYR A 106 -9.61 12.84 -4.40
N TRP A 107 -10.05 13.86 -5.15
CA TRP A 107 -11.01 13.66 -6.23
C TRP A 107 -10.45 12.86 -7.41
N LEU A 108 -9.16 13.01 -7.70
CA LEU A 108 -8.46 12.18 -8.67
C LEU A 108 -8.47 10.71 -8.23
N GLU A 109 -8.11 10.44 -6.97
CA GLU A 109 -8.12 9.09 -6.40
C GLU A 109 -9.53 8.50 -6.32
N VAL A 110 -10.58 9.32 -6.13
CA VAL A 110 -11.98 8.88 -6.22
C VAL A 110 -12.30 8.37 -7.63
N LEU A 111 -11.93 9.16 -8.65
CA LEU A 111 -12.15 8.77 -10.05
C LEU A 111 -11.36 7.50 -10.40
N LEU A 112 -10.08 7.44 -10.01
CA LEU A 112 -9.23 6.29 -10.29
C LEU A 112 -9.68 5.05 -9.52
N SER A 113 -10.14 5.18 -8.27
CA SER A 113 -10.68 4.06 -7.49
C SER A 113 -11.98 3.51 -8.06
N PHE A 114 -12.75 4.31 -8.80
CA PHE A 114 -13.92 3.81 -9.52
C PHE A 114 -13.51 2.95 -10.72
N LEU A 115 -12.43 3.34 -11.42
CA LEU A 115 -11.88 2.58 -12.55
C LEU A 115 -11.09 1.35 -12.12
N VAL A 116 -10.39 1.44 -10.98
CA VAL A 116 -9.53 0.41 -10.41
C VAL A 116 -10.06 0.05 -9.01
N PRO A 117 -11.02 -0.88 -8.90
CA PRO A 117 -11.68 -1.23 -7.63
C PRO A 117 -10.79 -2.00 -6.64
N SER A 118 -9.50 -2.18 -6.95
CA SER A 118 -8.51 -2.78 -6.06
C SER A 118 -7.69 -1.69 -5.37
N SER A 119 -7.84 -1.56 -4.05
CA SER A 119 -7.06 -0.61 -3.25
C SER A 119 -5.55 -0.87 -3.40
N SER A 120 -5.10 -2.11 -3.20
CA SER A 120 -3.68 -2.47 -3.37
C SER A 120 -3.15 -2.17 -4.78
N GLY A 121 -3.95 -2.45 -5.83
CA GLY A 121 -3.57 -2.14 -7.21
C GLY A 121 -3.49 -0.64 -7.49
N LEU A 122 -4.45 0.12 -6.98
CA LEU A 122 -4.48 1.58 -7.10
C LEU A 122 -3.27 2.21 -6.41
N ALA A 123 -2.93 1.79 -5.18
CA ALA A 123 -1.76 2.30 -4.47
C ALA A 123 -0.45 2.05 -5.23
N VAL A 124 -0.28 0.87 -5.84
CA VAL A 124 0.92 0.56 -6.62
C VAL A 124 1.00 1.40 -7.90
N LEU A 125 -0.14 1.76 -8.49
CA LEU A 125 -0.23 2.60 -9.68
C LEU A 125 0.07 4.08 -9.35
N THR A 126 -0.57 4.64 -8.32
CA THR A 126 -0.60 6.10 -8.11
C THR A 126 0.52 6.61 -7.22
N MET A 127 0.92 5.86 -6.18
CA MET A 127 1.91 6.33 -5.19
C MET A 127 3.27 6.69 -5.77
N PRO A 128 3.83 5.98 -6.77
CA PRO A 128 5.09 6.38 -7.40
C PRO A 128 5.04 7.76 -8.08
N ILE A 129 3.86 8.23 -8.47
CA ILE A 129 3.64 9.53 -9.12
C ILE A 129 3.24 10.57 -8.07
N MET A 130 2.30 10.23 -7.18
CA MET A 130 1.75 11.17 -6.20
C MET A 130 2.73 11.51 -5.08
N ALA A 131 3.59 10.58 -4.65
CA ALA A 131 4.60 10.85 -3.63
C ALA A 131 5.61 11.93 -4.04
N PRO A 132 6.27 11.86 -5.21
CA PRO A 132 7.17 12.94 -5.63
C PRO A 132 6.41 14.24 -5.98
N LEU A 133 5.17 14.17 -6.49
CA LEU A 133 4.32 15.35 -6.65
C LEU A 133 4.01 16.06 -5.33
N ALA A 134 3.79 15.30 -4.26
CA ALA A 134 3.59 15.85 -2.92
C ALA A 134 4.83 16.61 -2.45
N ASP A 135 6.03 16.07 -2.71
CA ASP A 135 7.29 16.73 -2.35
C ASP A 135 7.46 18.06 -3.10
N PHE A 136 7.15 18.10 -4.40
CA PHE A 136 7.16 19.33 -5.20
C PHE A 136 6.13 20.36 -4.71
N ALA A 137 4.96 19.90 -4.25
CA ALA A 137 3.92 20.76 -3.70
C ALA A 137 4.17 21.15 -2.23
N HIS A 138 5.30 20.74 -1.62
CA HIS A 138 5.60 20.88 -0.19
C HIS A 138 4.49 20.34 0.73
N VAL A 139 3.86 19.24 0.33
CA VAL A 139 2.84 18.52 1.09
C VAL A 139 3.42 17.24 1.64
N GLN A 140 3.14 16.94 2.91
CA GLN A 140 3.64 15.71 3.53
C GLN A 140 2.97 14.48 2.87
N ARG A 141 3.77 13.46 2.58
CA ARG A 141 3.33 12.26 1.85
C ARG A 141 2.26 11.47 2.61
N ASP A 142 2.22 11.53 3.94
CA ASP A 142 1.17 10.92 4.76
C ASP A 142 -0.21 11.50 4.44
N LEU A 143 -0.32 12.80 4.14
CA LEU A 143 -1.58 13.43 3.74
C LEU A 143 -2.08 12.91 2.39
N VAL A 144 -1.17 12.59 1.47
CA VAL A 144 -1.50 11.95 0.18
C VAL A 144 -1.99 10.52 0.42
N VAL A 145 -1.33 9.76 1.29
CA VAL A 145 -1.78 8.41 1.67
C VAL A 145 -3.16 8.47 2.34
N THR A 146 -3.39 9.44 3.22
CA THR A 146 -4.71 9.67 3.84
C THR A 146 -5.76 10.00 2.80
N ALA A 147 -5.49 10.92 1.87
CA ALA A 147 -6.41 11.29 0.80
C ALA A 147 -6.78 10.08 -0.08
N TYR A 148 -5.78 9.30 -0.50
CA TYR A 148 -5.97 8.05 -1.25
C TYR A 148 -6.82 7.05 -0.46
N GLN A 149 -6.52 6.81 0.82
CA GLN A 149 -7.28 5.84 1.63
C GLN A 149 -8.72 6.29 1.85
N SER A 150 -8.95 7.58 2.09
CA SER A 150 -10.30 8.15 2.19
C SER A 150 -11.06 8.02 0.87
N ALA A 151 -10.42 8.34 -0.25
CA ALA A 151 -11.03 8.26 -1.58
C ALA A 151 -11.42 6.82 -1.93
N SER A 152 -10.47 5.88 -1.80
CA SER A 152 -10.73 4.47 -2.07
C SER A 152 -11.78 3.89 -1.13
N GLY A 153 -11.73 4.25 0.16
CA GLY A 153 -12.74 3.85 1.14
C GLY A 153 -14.15 4.28 0.77
N VAL A 154 -14.34 5.54 0.34
CA VAL A 154 -15.65 6.06 -0.07
C VAL A 154 -16.18 5.35 -1.33
N VAL A 155 -15.33 5.15 -2.33
CA VAL A 155 -15.73 4.52 -3.59
C VAL A 155 -16.08 3.05 -3.39
N ASN A 156 -15.34 2.33 -2.55
CA ASN A 156 -15.63 0.93 -2.22
C ASN A 156 -16.97 0.75 -1.50
N LEU A 157 -17.55 1.79 -0.90
CA LEU A 157 -18.91 1.71 -0.31
C LEU A 157 -20.03 1.80 -1.35
N ILE A 158 -19.75 2.38 -2.51
CA ILE A 158 -20.78 2.73 -3.52
C ILE A 158 -20.70 1.80 -4.74
N THR A 159 -19.52 1.25 -5.04
CA THR A 159 -19.28 0.54 -6.29
C THR A 159 -19.66 -0.94 -6.17
N PRO A 160 -20.54 -1.49 -7.02
CA PRO A 160 -21.01 -2.89 -6.92
C PRO A 160 -19.94 -3.94 -7.29
N THR A 161 -18.74 -3.51 -7.71
CA THR A 161 -17.62 -4.36 -8.11
C THR A 161 -16.52 -4.45 -7.05
N SER A 162 -16.68 -3.79 -5.89
CA SER A 162 -15.81 -4.04 -4.74
C SER A 162 -16.05 -5.45 -4.23
N ALA A 163 -14.97 -6.20 -3.99
CA ALA A 163 -15.03 -7.59 -3.56
C ALA A 163 -15.48 -7.77 -2.09
N VAL A 164 -16.09 -6.75 -1.49
CA VAL A 164 -16.58 -6.69 -0.11
C VAL A 164 -18.01 -6.16 -0.11
#